data_AF-A0A7J3XFN3-F1
#
_entry.id   AF-A0A7J3XFN3-F1
#
_cell.length_a   1.000
_cell.length_b   1.000
_cell.length_c   1.000
_cell.angle_alpha   90.00
_cell.angle_beta   90.00
_cell.angle_gamma   90.00
#
_symmetry.space_group_name_H-M   'P 1'
#
loop_
_entity.id
_entity.type
_entity.pdbx_description
1 polymer ?
#
loop_
_entity_poly.entity_id
_entity_poly.type
_entity_poly.pdbx_seq_one_letter_code
_entity_poly.pdbx_strand_id
1 'polypeptide(L)'
;MTFTGILVALALGVSFVGPQKLAELVSEVGAFDPRVLLVVDFWALFLVLSLGDIPAPDLIQRVYASRDDRTAKLSSILAGISYYAAGVVSILVGVMMRYLEPGLPDPNLAYPAMITTFLPTGLAGLTLAGLMAAVMSNADSMLLAPSIVLVRNVVGEALRRELSEAELLRGSRYAVIALGGPSHSCSLSQGRRALLADPSLRRALREPLRASNPRPLLG
;
A
#
# COMPACT_ATOMS: atom_id res chain seq x y z
N MET A 1 1.23 -13.00 9.90
CA MET A 1 -0.25 -13.07 9.98
C MET A 1 -0.92 -12.59 8.70
N THR A 2 -0.58 -11.40 8.18
CA THR A 2 -1.13 -10.85 6.93
C THR A 2 -1.02 -11.80 5.75
N PHE A 3 0.19 -12.24 5.41
CA PHE A 3 0.42 -13.18 4.31
C PHE A 3 -0.31 -14.50 4.54
N THR A 4 -0.30 -15.03 5.76
CA THR A 4 -1.01 -16.26 6.10
C THR A 4 -2.52 -16.14 5.85
N GLY A 5 -3.14 -15.04 6.29
CA GLY A 5 -4.57 -14.81 6.08
C GLY A 5 -4.94 -14.64 4.61
N ILE A 6 -4.13 -13.92 3.84
CA ILE A 6 -4.31 -13.77 2.38
C ILE A 6 -4.16 -15.12 1.68
N LEU A 7 -3.15 -15.93 2.04
CA LEU A 7 -2.93 -17.25 1.46
C LEU A 7 -4.08 -18.21 1.79
N VAL A 8 -4.62 -18.16 3.00
CA VAL A 8 -5.80 -18.96 3.38
C VAL A 8 -7.02 -18.49 2.60
N ALA A 9 -7.26 -17.18 2.49
CA ALA A 9 -8.36 -16.63 1.70
C ALA A 9 -8.28 -17.08 0.23
N LEU A 10 -7.07 -16.99 -0.33
CA LEU A 10 -6.80 -17.42 -1.70
C LEU A 10 -7.04 -18.94 -1.85
N ALA A 11 -6.52 -19.77 -0.94
CA ALA A 11 -6.70 -21.22 -1.01
C ALA A 11 -8.18 -21.64 -0.93
N LEU A 12 -8.97 -20.97 -0.07
CA LEU A 12 -10.41 -21.19 0.02
C LEU A 12 -11.13 -20.75 -1.25
N GLY A 13 -10.76 -19.58 -1.81
CA GLY A 13 -11.34 -19.12 -3.06
C GLY A 13 -10.96 -20.01 -4.26
N VAL A 14 -9.74 -20.54 -4.32
CA VAL A 14 -9.32 -21.53 -5.32
C VAL A 14 -10.15 -22.80 -5.18
N SER A 15 -10.44 -23.22 -3.95
CA SER A 15 -11.30 -24.39 -3.68
C SER A 15 -12.74 -24.17 -4.12
N PHE A 16 -13.23 -22.92 -4.10
CA PHE A 16 -14.57 -22.54 -4.54
C PHE A 16 -14.69 -22.41 -6.08
N VAL A 17 -13.71 -21.76 -6.73
CA VAL A 17 -13.68 -21.56 -8.19
C VAL A 17 -13.27 -22.85 -8.92
N GLY A 18 -12.41 -23.65 -8.29
CA GLY A 18 -11.78 -24.82 -8.89
C GLY A 18 -10.48 -24.46 -9.63
N PRO A 19 -9.42 -25.29 -9.52
CA PRO A 19 -8.12 -24.97 -10.10
C PRO A 19 -8.14 -24.95 -11.62
N GLN A 20 -8.99 -25.75 -12.26
CA GLN A 20 -9.13 -25.77 -13.73
C GLN A 20 -9.71 -24.46 -14.25
N LYS A 21 -10.76 -23.95 -13.58
CA LYS A 21 -11.38 -22.68 -13.99
C LYS A 21 -10.45 -21.50 -13.72
N LEU A 22 -9.71 -21.53 -12.61
CA LEU A 22 -8.68 -20.53 -12.35
C LEU A 22 -7.58 -20.53 -13.43
N ALA A 23 -7.11 -21.70 -13.86
CA ALA A 23 -6.12 -21.79 -14.93
C ALA A 23 -6.64 -21.20 -16.26
N GLU A 24 -7.91 -21.45 -16.59
CA GLU A 24 -8.58 -20.85 -17.74
C GLU A 24 -8.60 -19.31 -17.62
N LEU A 25 -9.05 -18.77 -16.47
CA LEU A 25 -9.12 -17.32 -16.23
C LEU A 25 -7.74 -16.66 -16.28
N VAL A 26 -6.72 -17.29 -15.70
CA VAL A 26 -5.33 -16.80 -15.74
C VAL A 26 -4.81 -16.75 -17.19
N SER A 27 -5.15 -17.75 -18.01
CA SER A 27 -4.78 -17.78 -19.42
C SER A 27 -5.51 -16.73 -20.25
N GLU A 28 -6.78 -16.46 -19.94
CA GLU A 28 -7.60 -15.45 -20.61
C GLU A 28 -7.05 -14.03 -20.39
N VAL A 29 -6.59 -13.73 -19.18
CA VAL A 29 -5.98 -12.44 -18.84
C VAL A 29 -4.55 -12.33 -19.40
N GLY A 30 -3.97 -13.44 -19.90
CA GLY A 30 -2.60 -13.45 -20.43
C GLY A 30 -1.55 -13.13 -19.36
N ALA A 31 -1.85 -13.35 -18.08
CA ALA A 31 -1.02 -12.87 -16.97
C ALA A 31 0.40 -13.47 -16.96
N PHE A 32 0.56 -14.66 -17.56
CA PHE A 32 1.85 -15.34 -17.72
C PHE A 32 2.22 -15.58 -19.20
N ASP A 33 1.61 -14.84 -20.13
CA ASP A 33 2.00 -14.92 -21.55
C ASP A 33 3.39 -14.27 -21.74
N PRO A 34 4.39 -14.99 -22.30
CA PRO A 34 5.70 -14.43 -22.61
C PRO A 34 5.65 -13.17 -23.49
N ARG A 35 4.57 -12.97 -24.26
CA ARG A 35 4.37 -11.77 -25.07
C ARG A 35 4.27 -10.49 -24.24
N VAL A 36 3.93 -10.58 -22.95
CA VAL A 36 3.96 -9.42 -22.04
C VAL A 36 5.35 -8.79 -22.01
N LEU A 37 6.43 -9.59 -22.15
CA LEU A 37 7.80 -9.09 -22.23
C LEU A 37 8.11 -8.28 -23.50
N LEU A 38 7.25 -8.34 -24.52
CA LEU A 38 7.40 -7.57 -25.76
C LEU A 38 6.71 -6.21 -25.69
N VAL A 39 5.86 -5.99 -24.69
CA VAL A 39 5.11 -4.75 -24.53
C VAL A 39 6.00 -3.68 -23.90
N VAL A 40 5.95 -2.46 -24.45
CA VAL A 40 6.73 -1.32 -23.94
C VAL A 40 6.39 -1.02 -22.48
N ASP A 41 5.10 -1.11 -22.12
CA ASP A 41 4.62 -0.85 -20.77
C ASP A 41 5.25 -1.80 -19.74
N PHE A 42 5.50 -3.06 -20.10
CA PHE A 42 6.20 -3.99 -19.24
C PHE A 42 7.61 -3.48 -18.92
N TRP A 43 8.39 -3.11 -19.94
CA TRP A 43 9.74 -2.59 -19.74
C TRP A 43 9.74 -1.24 -19.04
N ALA A 44 8.78 -0.36 -19.35
CA ALA A 44 8.65 0.92 -18.66
C ALA A 44 8.42 0.71 -17.15
N LEU A 45 7.44 -0.13 -16.78
CA LEU A 45 7.17 -0.44 -15.38
C LEU A 45 8.32 -1.21 -14.72
N PHE A 46 8.92 -2.17 -15.42
CA PHE A 46 10.05 -2.93 -14.92
C PHE A 46 11.24 -2.02 -14.62
N LEU A 47 11.62 -1.14 -15.55
CA LEU A 47 12.77 -0.24 -15.37
C LEU A 47 12.48 0.78 -14.26
N VAL A 48 11.27 1.36 -14.23
CA VAL A 48 10.89 2.34 -13.20
C VAL A 48 10.85 1.69 -11.82
N LEU A 49 10.19 0.55 -11.67
CA LEU A 49 10.00 -0.09 -10.36
C LEU A 49 11.23 -0.89 -9.92
N SER A 50 12.04 -1.42 -10.83
CA SER A 50 13.22 -2.22 -10.47
C SER A 50 14.48 -1.37 -10.34
N LEU A 51 14.81 -0.54 -11.35
CA LEU A 51 16.01 0.30 -11.26
C LEU A 51 15.78 1.56 -10.43
N GLY A 52 14.56 2.09 -10.39
CA GLY A 52 14.22 3.24 -9.55
C GLY A 52 14.40 2.97 -8.07
N ASP A 53 14.23 1.72 -7.64
CA ASP A 53 14.40 1.31 -6.24
C ASP A 53 15.87 1.10 -5.84
N ILE A 54 16.81 0.94 -6.79
CA ILE A 54 18.24 0.73 -6.47
C ILE A 54 18.82 1.86 -5.59
N PRO A 55 18.66 3.16 -5.94
CA PRO A 55 19.12 4.25 -5.10
C PRO A 55 18.19 4.59 -3.94
N ALA A 56 17.12 3.81 -3.69
CA ALA A 56 16.13 4.13 -2.69
C ALA A 56 16.76 4.13 -1.28
N PRO A 57 16.73 5.27 -0.55
CA PRO A 57 17.48 5.37 0.70
C PRO A 57 16.97 4.43 1.79
N ASP A 58 15.70 4.03 1.76
CA ASP A 58 15.10 3.05 2.69
C ASP A 58 15.64 1.63 2.48
N LEU A 59 15.94 1.22 1.24
CA LEU A 59 16.59 -0.07 0.97
C LEU A 59 18.06 -0.03 1.41
N ILE A 60 18.76 1.05 1.10
CA ILE A 60 20.15 1.27 1.50
C ILE A 60 20.27 1.24 3.05
N GLN A 61 19.33 1.85 3.75
CA GLN A 61 19.28 1.82 5.22
C GLN A 61 19.16 0.40 5.77
N ARG A 62 18.35 -0.46 5.14
CA ARG A 62 18.20 -1.87 5.56
C ARG A 62 19.47 -2.69 5.31
N VAL A 63 20.17 -2.41 4.21
CA VAL A 63 21.47 -3.04 3.92
C VAL A 63 22.51 -2.63 4.97
N TYR A 64 22.63 -1.34 5.29
CA TYR A 64 23.59 -0.86 6.29
C TYR A 64 23.22 -1.24 7.74
N ALA A 65 21.94 -1.50 8.03
CA ALA A 65 21.51 -2.01 9.33
C ALA A 65 21.81 -3.51 9.50
N SER A 66 22.25 -4.21 8.45
CA SER A 66 22.61 -5.62 8.53
C SER A 66 23.89 -5.83 9.36
N ARG A 67 23.94 -6.93 10.10
CA ARG A 67 25.07 -7.24 10.99
C ARG A 67 26.39 -7.44 10.25
N ASP A 68 26.34 -7.98 9.04
CA ASP A 68 27.48 -8.35 8.21
C ASP A 68 27.07 -8.48 6.74
N ASP A 69 28.07 -8.45 5.85
CA ASP A 69 27.88 -8.51 4.40
C ASP A 69 27.16 -9.76 3.91
N ARG A 70 27.37 -10.91 4.56
CA ARG A 70 26.71 -12.16 4.16
C ARG A 70 25.23 -12.08 4.48
N THR A 71 24.87 -11.58 5.66
CA THR A 71 23.48 -11.33 6.06
C THR A 71 22.82 -10.35 5.10
N ALA A 72 23.49 -9.24 4.76
CA ALA A 72 22.97 -8.24 3.82
C ALA A 72 22.66 -8.82 2.43
N LYS A 73 23.57 -9.62 1.86
CA LYS A 73 23.36 -10.26 0.55
C LYS A 73 22.21 -11.26 0.61
N LEU A 74 22.19 -12.11 1.63
CA LEU A 74 21.16 -13.15 1.78
C LEU A 74 19.77 -12.53 1.99
N SER A 75 19.66 -11.50 2.83
CA SER A 75 18.39 -10.81 3.06
C SER A 75 17.88 -10.14 1.80
N SER A 76 18.75 -9.53 0.99
CA SER A 76 18.35 -8.91 -0.27
C SER A 76 17.85 -9.92 -1.30
N ILE A 77 18.52 -11.07 -1.44
CA ILE A 77 18.07 -12.14 -2.34
C ILE A 77 16.73 -12.72 -1.87
N LEU A 78 16.60 -13.01 -0.57
CA LEU A 78 15.36 -13.53 0.01
C LEU A 78 14.20 -12.52 -0.12
N ALA A 79 14.47 -11.23 0.03
CA ALA A 79 13.49 -10.17 -0.19
C ALA A 79 13.01 -10.15 -1.64
N GLY A 80 13.93 -10.24 -2.61
CA GLY A 80 13.58 -10.32 -4.04
C GLY A 80 12.72 -11.54 -4.38
N ILE A 81 13.09 -12.73 -3.90
CA ILE A 81 12.28 -13.96 -4.08
C ILE A 81 10.88 -13.79 -3.46
N SER A 82 10.82 -13.23 -2.25
CA SER A 82 9.55 -12.99 -1.55
C SER A 82 8.66 -11.98 -2.29
N TYR A 83 9.26 -10.97 -2.92
CA TYR A 83 8.57 -9.97 -3.72
C TYR A 83 7.88 -10.60 -4.94
N TYR A 84 8.59 -11.46 -5.68
CA TYR A 84 7.99 -12.20 -6.80
C TYR A 84 6.87 -13.13 -6.36
N ALA A 85 7.06 -13.86 -5.25
CA ALA A 85 6.01 -14.72 -4.70
C ALA A 85 4.75 -13.92 -4.33
N ALA A 86 4.90 -12.75 -3.71
CA ALA A 86 3.79 -11.84 -3.40
C ALA A 86 3.11 -11.28 -4.67
N GLY A 87 3.89 -11.02 -5.73
CA GLY A 87 3.38 -10.61 -7.04
C GLY A 87 2.47 -11.68 -7.67
N VAL A 88 2.89 -12.95 -7.65
CA VAL A 88 2.07 -14.08 -8.13
C VAL A 88 0.76 -14.17 -7.35
N VAL A 89 0.82 -14.09 -6.01
CA VAL A 89 -0.38 -14.08 -5.17
C VAL A 89 -1.31 -12.92 -5.57
N SER A 90 -0.77 -11.72 -5.79
CA SER A 90 -1.54 -10.54 -6.19
C SER A 90 -2.28 -10.72 -7.51
N ILE A 91 -1.61 -11.31 -8.50
CA ILE A 91 -2.22 -11.63 -9.81
C ILE A 91 -3.38 -12.61 -9.61
N LEU A 92 -3.19 -13.68 -8.84
CA LEU A 92 -4.24 -14.68 -8.60
C LEU A 92 -5.46 -14.08 -7.88
N VAL A 93 -5.23 -13.25 -6.86
CA VAL A 93 -6.30 -12.50 -6.18
C VAL A 93 -7.07 -11.63 -7.17
N GLY A 94 -6.37 -10.85 -8.00
CA GLY A 94 -7.01 -9.97 -8.98
C GLY A 94 -7.83 -10.72 -10.02
N VAL A 95 -7.29 -11.81 -10.58
CA VAL A 95 -7.99 -12.66 -11.56
C VAL A 95 -9.24 -13.29 -10.94
N MET A 96 -9.12 -13.82 -9.72
CA MET A 96 -10.26 -14.43 -9.02
C MET A 96 -11.36 -13.40 -8.70
N MET A 97 -10.99 -12.23 -8.17
CA MET A 97 -11.97 -11.21 -7.81
C MET A 97 -12.66 -10.61 -9.04
N ARG A 98 -11.96 -10.52 -10.18
CA ARG A 98 -12.59 -10.14 -11.45
C ARG A 98 -13.70 -11.11 -11.87
N TYR A 99 -13.58 -12.40 -11.52
CA TYR A 99 -14.58 -13.42 -11.82
C TYR A 99 -15.69 -13.48 -10.76
N LEU A 100 -15.33 -13.44 -9.48
CA LEU A 100 -16.27 -13.60 -8.36
C LEU A 100 -17.11 -12.35 -8.10
N GLU A 101 -16.53 -11.17 -8.27
CA GLU A 101 -17.17 -9.87 -8.07
C GLU A 101 -16.92 -8.95 -9.28
N PRO A 102 -17.49 -9.27 -10.46
CA PRO A 102 -17.27 -8.49 -11.68
C PRO A 102 -17.81 -7.06 -11.59
N GLY A 103 -18.69 -6.79 -10.62
CA GLY A 103 -19.26 -5.47 -10.32
C GLY A 103 -18.51 -4.68 -9.26
N LEU A 104 -17.29 -5.09 -8.88
CA LEU A 104 -16.53 -4.41 -7.83
C LEU A 104 -16.32 -2.92 -8.21
N PRO A 105 -16.83 -1.95 -7.43
CA PRO A 105 -16.83 -0.54 -7.82
C PRO A 105 -15.43 0.04 -7.99
N ASP A 106 -14.47 -0.49 -7.23
CA ASP A 106 -13.07 -0.10 -7.25
C ASP A 106 -12.20 -1.36 -7.23
N PRO A 107 -11.38 -1.61 -8.28
CA PRO A 107 -10.44 -2.73 -8.32
C PRO A 107 -9.47 -2.78 -7.13
N ASN A 108 -9.18 -1.64 -6.50
CA ASN A 108 -8.31 -1.58 -5.32
C ASN A 108 -8.92 -2.29 -4.10
N LEU A 109 -10.23 -2.56 -4.11
CA LEU A 109 -10.93 -3.29 -3.06
C LEU A 109 -10.86 -4.81 -3.22
N ALA A 110 -10.16 -5.33 -4.24
CA ALA A 110 -10.09 -6.77 -4.49
C ALA A 110 -9.54 -7.55 -3.28
N TYR A 111 -8.48 -7.07 -2.65
CA TYR A 111 -7.91 -7.69 -1.45
C TYR A 111 -8.88 -7.67 -0.26
N PRO A 112 -9.43 -6.50 0.15
CA PRO A 112 -10.44 -6.45 1.19
C PRO A 112 -11.64 -7.35 0.92
N ALA A 113 -12.19 -7.31 -0.29
CA ALA A 113 -13.36 -8.09 -0.69
C ALA A 113 -13.07 -9.59 -0.59
N MET A 114 -11.94 -10.07 -1.12
CA MET A 114 -11.57 -11.48 -1.02
C MET A 114 -11.46 -11.93 0.44
N ILE A 115 -10.80 -11.13 1.29
CA ILE A 115 -10.63 -11.44 2.71
C ILE A 115 -11.99 -11.54 3.40
N THR A 116 -12.88 -10.57 3.20
CA THR A 116 -14.19 -10.56 3.87
C THR A 116 -15.15 -11.63 3.36
N THR A 117 -14.99 -12.07 2.11
CA THR A 117 -15.83 -13.12 1.50
C THR A 117 -15.44 -14.51 1.98
N PHE A 118 -14.14 -14.80 2.10
CA PHE A 118 -13.66 -16.17 2.37
C PHE A 118 -13.24 -16.43 3.83
N LEU A 119 -12.92 -15.40 4.62
CA LEU A 119 -12.52 -15.59 6.03
C LEU A 119 -13.67 -15.29 7.00
N PRO A 120 -13.75 -16.02 8.12
CA PRO A 120 -14.68 -15.68 9.19
C PRO A 120 -14.31 -14.33 9.80
N THR A 121 -15.30 -13.60 10.32
CA THR A 121 -15.19 -12.18 10.73
C THR A 121 -13.97 -11.87 11.61
N GLY A 122 -13.64 -12.74 12.57
CA GLY A 122 -12.46 -12.56 13.43
C GLY A 122 -11.12 -12.62 12.68
N LEU A 123 -10.96 -13.63 11.80
CA LEU A 123 -9.74 -13.78 10.99
C LEU A 123 -9.66 -12.74 9.87
N ALA A 124 -10.80 -12.37 9.29
CA ALA A 124 -10.87 -11.30 8.31
C ALA A 124 -10.38 -9.97 8.92
N GLY A 125 -10.89 -9.60 10.09
CA GLY A 125 -10.43 -8.41 10.82
C GLY A 125 -8.94 -8.45 11.14
N LEU A 126 -8.43 -9.58 11.64
CA LEU A 126 -7.00 -9.75 11.94
C LEU A 126 -6.12 -9.64 10.68
N THR A 127 -6.58 -10.20 9.56
CA THR A 127 -5.84 -10.16 8.29
C THR A 127 -5.82 -8.75 7.71
N LEU A 128 -6.94 -8.03 7.76
CA LEU A 128 -7.03 -6.63 7.32
C LEU A 128 -6.19 -5.72 8.22
N ALA A 129 -6.21 -5.92 9.54
CA ALA A 129 -5.33 -5.19 10.45
C ALA A 129 -3.86 -5.45 10.13
N GLY A 130 -3.50 -6.70 9.85
CA GLY A 130 -2.16 -7.05 9.39
C GLY A 130 -1.79 -6.42 8.03
N LEU A 131 -2.75 -6.28 7.11
CA LEU A 131 -2.55 -5.63 5.82
C LEU A 131 -2.25 -4.15 6.02
N MET A 132 -3.02 -3.48 6.88
CA MET A 132 -2.77 -2.09 7.26
C MET A 132 -1.42 -1.92 7.97
N ALA A 133 -1.06 -2.84 8.88
CA ALA A 133 0.23 -2.82 9.55
C ALA A 133 1.40 -2.96 8.55
N ALA A 134 1.27 -3.81 7.53
CA ALA A 134 2.27 -3.96 6.48
C ALA A 134 2.42 -2.66 5.66
N VAL A 135 1.31 -2.05 5.23
CA VAL A 135 1.33 -0.76 4.51
C VAL A 135 1.96 0.33 5.36
N MET A 136 1.61 0.39 6.65
CA MET A 136 2.15 1.40 7.56
C MET A 136 3.67 1.22 7.80
N SER A 137 4.18 -0.02 7.80
CA SER A 137 5.62 -0.28 7.92
C SER A 137 6.44 0.26 6.74
N ASN A 138 5.85 0.25 5.53
CA ASN A 138 6.45 0.87 4.35
C ASN A 138 6.33 2.39 4.43
N ALA A 139 5.16 2.92 4.82
CA ALA A 139 4.97 4.36 4.99
C ALA A 139 5.98 4.97 5.99
N ASP A 140 6.25 4.29 7.10
CA ASP A 140 7.26 4.70 8.07
C ASP A 140 8.67 4.78 7.45
N SER A 141 9.06 3.77 6.67
CA SER A 141 10.35 3.76 5.97
C SER A 141 10.45 4.91 4.94
N MET A 142 9.39 5.11 4.16
CA MET A 142 9.27 6.16 3.14
C MET A 142 9.25 7.58 3.72
N LEU A 143 8.82 7.76 4.96
CA LEU A 143 8.88 9.06 5.65
C LEU A 143 10.21 9.27 6.35
N LEU A 144 10.75 8.25 7.01
CA LEU A 144 11.97 8.35 7.79
C LEU A 144 13.21 8.57 6.92
N ALA A 145 13.32 7.81 5.83
CA ALA A 145 14.46 7.85 4.92
C ALA A 145 14.74 9.26 4.35
N PRO A 146 13.77 9.94 3.70
CA PRO A 146 13.97 11.31 3.21
C PRO A 146 14.10 12.32 4.35
N SER A 147 13.49 12.09 5.51
CA SER A 147 13.64 12.97 6.68
C SER A 147 15.10 13.02 7.16
N ILE A 148 15.78 11.88 7.18
CA ILE A 148 17.20 11.80 7.55
C ILE A 148 18.06 12.52 6.50
N VAL A 149 17.79 12.27 5.21
CA VAL A 149 18.51 12.92 4.09
C VAL A 149 18.32 14.44 4.14
N LEU A 150 17.10 14.92 4.36
CA LEU A 150 16.79 16.35 4.47
C LEU A 150 17.57 17.01 5.61
N VAL A 151 17.58 16.39 6.80
CA VAL A 151 18.25 16.97 7.97
C VAL A 151 19.77 16.94 7.80
N ARG A 152 20.33 15.83 7.31
CA ARG A 152 21.78 15.72 7.11
C ARG A 152 22.26 16.64 5.99
N ASN A 153 21.60 16.61 4.83
CA ASN A 153 22.11 17.26 3.63
C ASN A 153 21.61 18.69 3.46
N VAL A 154 20.41 19.04 3.93
CA VAL A 154 19.91 20.43 3.81
C VAL A 154 20.22 21.22 5.07
N VAL A 155 19.84 20.70 6.26
CA VAL A 155 20.03 21.44 7.51
C VAL A 155 21.50 21.49 7.92
N GLY A 156 22.21 20.35 7.83
CA GLY A 156 23.65 20.28 8.12
C GLY A 156 24.49 21.20 7.22
N GLU A 157 24.25 21.15 5.89
CA GLU A 157 24.95 22.01 4.94
C GLU A 157 24.59 23.49 5.10
N ALA A 158 23.31 23.83 5.32
CA ALA A 158 22.88 25.21 5.56
C ALA A 158 23.53 25.82 6.80
N LEU A 159 23.73 25.02 7.86
CA LEU A 159 24.42 25.44 9.08
C LEU A 159 25.95 25.34 8.97
N ARG A 160 26.48 24.79 7.87
CA ARG A 160 27.91 24.55 7.62
C ARG A 160 28.61 23.85 8.78
N ARG A 161 27.92 22.89 9.41
CA ARG A 161 28.46 22.12 10.54
C ARG A 161 27.95 20.68 10.51
N GLU A 162 28.76 19.78 11.05
CA GLU A 162 28.30 18.44 11.35
C GLU A 162 27.34 18.48 12.53
N LEU A 163 26.18 17.85 12.35
CA LEU A 163 25.16 17.75 13.39
C LEU A 163 25.49 16.57 14.31
N SER A 164 25.39 16.79 15.62
CA SER A 164 25.50 15.70 16.60
C SER A 164 24.35 14.69 16.44
N GLU A 165 24.50 13.47 16.94
CA GLU A 165 23.45 12.43 16.87
C GLU A 165 22.12 12.92 17.48
N ALA A 166 22.18 13.64 18.59
CA ALA A 166 20.99 14.19 19.25
C ALA A 166 20.30 15.29 18.42
N GLU A 167 21.05 16.04 17.61
CA GLU A 167 20.50 17.03 16.67
C GLU A 167 19.93 16.36 15.44
N LEU A 168 20.60 15.36 14.88
CA LEU A 168 20.09 14.55 13.76
C LEU A 168 18.77 13.87 14.14
N LEU A 169 18.69 13.26 15.32
CA LEU A 169 17.50 12.56 15.80
C LEU A 169 16.31 13.53 16.03
N ARG A 170 16.56 14.68 16.66
CA ARG A 170 15.51 15.67 16.88
C ARG A 170 15.07 16.30 15.56
N GLY A 171 16.03 16.65 14.71
CA GLY A 171 15.77 17.20 13.38
C GLY A 171 14.94 16.25 12.53
N SER A 172 15.27 14.95 12.51
CA SER A 172 14.53 13.96 11.71
C SER A 172 13.10 13.78 12.20
N ARG A 173 12.85 13.80 13.52
CA ARG A 173 11.49 13.79 14.08
C ARG A 173 10.65 14.98 13.62
N TYR A 174 11.21 16.19 13.63
CA TYR A 174 10.50 17.36 13.12
C TYR A 174 10.30 17.31 11.60
N ALA A 175 11.28 16.81 10.86
CA ALA A 175 11.16 16.61 9.42
C ALA A 175 10.06 15.61 9.05
N VAL A 176 9.92 14.50 9.80
CA VAL A 176 8.82 13.54 9.61
C VAL A 176 7.46 14.21 9.77
N ILE A 177 7.29 15.04 10.81
CA ILE A 177 6.03 15.78 11.02
C ILE A 177 5.80 16.76 9.87
N ALA A 178 6.84 17.48 9.44
CA ALA A 178 6.76 18.46 8.36
C ALA A 178 6.44 17.83 6.99
N LEU A 179 6.96 16.64 6.70
CA LEU A 179 6.71 15.91 5.44
C LEU A 179 5.39 15.12 5.47
N GLY A 180 5.06 14.51 6.61
CA GLY A 180 3.86 13.70 6.78
C GLY A 180 2.58 14.53 6.90
N GLY A 181 2.63 15.68 7.58
CA GLY A 181 1.47 16.54 7.82
C GLY A 181 0.72 16.99 6.56
N PRO A 182 1.41 17.53 5.53
CA PRO A 182 0.80 17.91 4.26
C PRO A 182 0.18 16.72 3.53
N SER A 183 0.87 15.57 3.52
CA SER A 183 0.41 14.34 2.86
C SER A 183 -0.89 13.83 3.48
N HIS A 184 -0.96 13.80 4.82
CA HIS A 184 -2.17 13.44 5.55
C HIS A 184 -3.33 14.41 5.28
N SER A 185 -3.03 15.72 5.25
CA SER A 185 -4.02 16.76 4.97
C SER A 185 -4.59 16.65 3.54
N CYS A 186 -3.72 16.35 2.56
CA CYS A 186 -4.12 16.12 1.19
C CYS A 186 -5.03 14.89 1.07
N SER A 187 -4.65 13.77 1.71
CA SER A 187 -5.43 12.53 1.75
C SER A 187 -6.83 12.74 2.35
N LEU A 188 -6.93 13.44 3.49
CA LEU A 188 -8.22 13.81 4.08
C LEU A 188 -9.04 14.70 3.13
N SER A 189 -8.40 15.63 2.44
CA SER A 189 -9.07 16.51 1.49
C SER A 189 -9.62 15.73 0.29
N GLN A 190 -8.90 14.71 -0.17
CA GLN A 190 -9.31 13.84 -1.27
C GLN A 190 -10.47 12.94 -0.85
N GLY A 191 -10.40 12.31 0.32
CA GLY A 191 -11.49 11.53 0.90
C GLY A 191 -12.76 12.37 1.08
N ARG A 192 -12.61 13.60 1.59
CA ARG A 192 -13.74 14.54 1.73
C ARG A 192 -14.35 14.93 0.38
N ARG A 193 -13.52 15.13 -0.66
CA ARG A 193 -14.01 15.43 -2.02
C ARG A 193 -14.77 14.25 -2.61
N ALA A 194 -14.27 13.03 -2.44
CA ALA A 194 -14.95 11.82 -2.91
C ALA A 194 -16.33 11.66 -2.25
N LEU A 195 -16.42 11.85 -0.93
CA LEU A 195 -17.68 11.80 -0.18
C LEU A 195 -18.69 12.88 -0.63
N LEU A 196 -18.21 14.08 -0.97
CA LEU A 196 -19.07 15.17 -1.45
C LEU A 196 -19.49 15.04 -2.91
N ALA A 197 -18.74 14.27 -3.71
CA ALA A 197 -19.05 14.00 -5.11
C ALA A 197 -20.17 12.96 -5.27
N ASP A 198 -20.34 12.05 -4.30
CA ASP A 198 -21.43 11.07 -4.29
C ASP A 198 -22.79 11.74 -3.97
N PRO A 199 -23.75 11.77 -4.92
CA PRO A 199 -25.05 12.41 -4.72
C PRO A 199 -25.89 11.78 -3.61
N SER A 200 -25.72 10.49 -3.34
CA SER A 200 -26.50 9.73 -2.35
C SER A 200 -26.06 10.07 -0.92
N LEU A 201 -24.76 10.06 -0.66
CA LEU A 201 -24.15 10.46 0.63
C LEU A 201 -24.26 11.96 0.89
N ARG A 202 -24.17 12.80 -0.15
CA ARG A 202 -24.38 14.25 -0.03
C ARG A 202 -25.79 14.60 0.45
N ARG A 203 -26.80 13.78 0.13
CA ARG A 203 -28.16 13.93 0.66
C ARG A 203 -28.25 13.48 2.12
N ALA A 204 -27.68 12.33 2.46
CA ALA A 204 -27.63 11.81 3.83
C ALA A 204 -26.91 12.76 4.81
N LEU A 205 -25.84 13.45 4.38
CA LEU A 205 -25.13 14.44 5.20
C LEU A 205 -25.87 15.79 5.34
N ARG A 206 -26.85 16.09 4.46
CA ARG A 206 -27.65 17.33 4.52
C ARG A 206 -28.88 17.24 5.41
N GLU A 207 -29.43 16.05 5.61
CA GLU A 207 -30.59 15.84 6.49
C GLU A 207 -30.35 16.22 7.96
N PRO A 208 -29.24 15.82 8.63
CA PRO A 208 -29.02 16.20 10.02
C PRO A 208 -28.82 17.70 10.22
N LEU A 209 -28.28 18.42 9.22
CA LEU A 209 -28.12 19.88 9.26
C LEU A 209 -29.44 20.66 9.09
N ARG A 210 -30.48 20.04 8.51
CA ARG A 210 -31.84 20.61 8.48
C ARG A 210 -32.57 20.41 9.81
N ALA A 211 -32.29 19.33 10.53
CA ALA A 211 -32.87 19.06 11.84
C ALA A 211 -32.29 19.96 12.95
N SER A 212 -31.07 20.47 12.79
CA SER A 212 -30.39 21.33 13.78
C SER A 212 -30.60 22.83 13.57
N ASN A 213 -31.40 23.26 12.59
CA ASN A 213 -31.70 24.68 12.37
C ASN A 213 -33.15 24.96 12.79
N PRO A 214 -33.43 25.26 14.08
CA PRO A 214 -34.75 25.71 14.49
C PRO A 214 -35.02 27.03 13.77
N ARG A 215 -35.97 27.02 12.84
CA ARG A 215 -36.48 28.26 12.22
C ARG A 215 -36.89 29.19 13.37
N PRO A 216 -36.45 30.47 13.40
CA PRO A 216 -37.06 31.43 14.29
C PRO A 216 -38.53 31.53 13.89
N LEU A 217 -39.41 31.14 14.81
CA LEU A 217 -40.84 31.38 14.72
C LEU A 217 -41.03 32.90 14.84
N LEU A 218 -40.91 33.61 13.72
CA LEU A 218 -41.41 34.97 13.59
C LEU A 218 -42.91 34.87 13.33
N GLY A 219 -43.68 35.19 14.36
CA GLY A 219 -45.09 35.59 14.24
C GLY A 219 -45.22 37.04 13.79
#